data_AF-A0A1I1CVW7-F1
#
_entry.id   AF-A0A1I1CVW7-F1
#
_cell.length_a   1.000
_cell.length_b   1.000
_cell.length_c   1.000
_cell.angle_alpha   90.00
_cell.angle_beta   90.00
_cell.angle_gamma   90.00
#
_symmetry.space_group_name_H-M   'P 1'
#
loop_
_entity.id
_entity.type
_entity.pdbx_description
1 polymer ?
#
loop_
_entity_poly.entity_id
_entity_poly.type
_entity_poly.pdbx_seq_one_letter_code
_entity_poly.pdbx_strand_id
1 'polypeptide(L)'
;MTVPDISNASDIGNYHFQPGDMVEAYWNIQVDDDYISINKYMIGIHNSDAGAQKRKAVQQAAAKLNHRIDQKAFTRASMGKVTPGDCQHILTMAVRSGLVKPGDLQAWADQCLGVDCTGFVVAYYNEIGRINVDKYSGGASCPFLVGRAVKNKAPGLESALIWEQDQVRVGDMMVWMNSRMVETRAPGHIALISYVDVAPDTLFIAESSGASDGSGHYGPKHNRKSWEGVKSSGGAKYIQIDKTGKVLIVRPPAWFG
;
A
#
# COMPACT_ATOMS: atom_id res chain seq x y z
N MET A 1 15.91 18.52 15.70
CA MET A 1 16.06 18.48 14.23
C MET A 1 17.05 17.38 13.90
N THR A 2 16.54 16.21 13.57
CA THR A 2 17.35 15.03 13.22
C THR A 2 17.38 14.96 11.71
N VAL A 3 18.46 15.48 11.11
CA VAL A 3 18.76 15.27 9.70
C VAL A 3 18.80 13.75 9.47
N PRO A 4 18.15 13.20 8.43
CA PRO A 4 18.29 11.79 8.08
C PRO A 4 19.78 11.45 8.00
N ASP A 5 20.22 10.43 8.72
CA ASP A 5 21.59 9.96 8.61
C ASP A 5 21.72 9.26 7.25
N ILE A 6 22.06 10.05 6.23
CA ILE A 6 22.26 9.60 4.85
C ILE A 6 23.38 8.57 4.71
N SER A 7 24.21 8.39 5.75
CA SER A 7 25.24 7.34 5.77
C SER A 7 24.66 5.95 6.06
N ASN A 8 23.45 5.87 6.63
CA ASN A 8 22.78 4.61 6.87
C ASN A 8 21.86 4.25 5.70
N ALA A 9 22.40 3.56 4.70
CA ALA A 9 21.63 3.08 3.54
C ALA A 9 20.48 2.11 3.90
N SER A 10 20.45 1.58 5.13
CA SER A 10 19.35 0.74 5.61
C SER A 10 18.21 1.53 6.27
N ASP A 11 18.36 2.85 6.42
CA ASP A 11 17.30 3.73 6.90
C ASP A 11 16.19 3.83 5.85
N ILE A 12 14.95 3.80 6.32
CA ILE A 12 13.79 3.79 5.43
C ILE A 12 13.61 5.12 4.69
N GLY A 13 14.00 6.22 5.32
CA GLY A 13 13.92 7.55 4.70
C GLY A 13 14.91 7.78 3.56
N ASN A 14 15.93 6.92 3.41
CA ASN A 14 17.04 7.12 2.47
C ASN A 14 16.86 6.37 1.12
N TYR A 15 15.77 5.64 0.93
CA TYR A 15 15.52 4.92 -0.32
C TYR A 15 15.24 5.90 -1.47
N HIS A 16 15.73 5.60 -2.67
CA HIS A 16 15.41 6.42 -3.85
C HIS A 16 13.93 6.38 -4.20
N PHE A 17 13.27 5.23 -3.96
CA PHE A 17 11.85 5.05 -4.18
C PHE A 17 11.08 5.33 -2.88
N GLN A 18 10.30 6.40 -2.90
CA GLN A 18 9.56 6.92 -1.76
C GLN A 18 8.06 6.57 -1.86
N PRO A 19 7.28 6.70 -0.78
CA PRO A 19 5.85 6.41 -0.82
C PRO A 19 5.06 7.26 -1.82
N GLY A 20 5.54 8.47 -2.15
CA GLY A 20 4.96 9.28 -3.22
C GLY A 20 5.19 8.70 -4.62
N ASP A 21 6.36 8.12 -4.88
CA ASP A 21 6.62 7.43 -6.15
C ASP A 21 5.71 6.21 -6.31
N MET A 22 5.33 5.55 -5.22
CA MET A 22 4.34 4.47 -5.27
C MET A 22 2.95 4.98 -5.69
N VAL A 23 2.55 6.17 -5.23
CA VAL A 23 1.29 6.80 -5.69
C VAL A 23 1.37 7.01 -7.20
N GLU A 24 2.42 7.66 -7.69
CA GLU A 24 2.61 7.93 -9.12
C GLU A 24 2.68 6.63 -9.95
N ALA A 25 3.32 5.59 -9.42
CA ALA A 25 3.39 4.29 -10.09
C ALA A 25 2.01 3.66 -10.30
N TYR A 26 1.08 3.79 -9.35
CA TYR A 26 -0.30 3.33 -9.54
C TYR A 26 -1.14 4.25 -10.43
N TRP A 27 -0.78 5.52 -10.55
CA TRP A 27 -1.44 6.45 -11.47
C TRP A 27 -1.01 6.24 -12.92
N ASN A 28 0.22 5.79 -13.15
CA ASN A 28 0.85 5.77 -14.46
C ASN A 28 1.31 4.36 -14.86
N ILE A 29 0.40 3.38 -14.84
CA ILE A 29 0.70 2.03 -15.31
C ILE A 29 0.79 2.05 -16.83
N GLN A 30 2.00 1.94 -17.37
CA GLN A 30 2.23 1.93 -18.81
C GLN A 30 1.84 0.58 -19.43
N VAL A 31 0.99 0.59 -20.44
CA VAL A 31 0.58 -0.60 -21.22
C VAL A 31 0.67 -0.24 -22.69
N ASP A 32 1.66 -0.82 -23.38
CA ASP A 32 2.04 -0.42 -24.73
C ASP A 32 2.23 1.11 -24.81
N ASP A 33 1.39 1.83 -25.57
CA ASP A 33 1.46 3.29 -25.75
C ASP A 33 0.51 4.09 -24.82
N ASP A 34 -0.26 3.41 -23.96
CA ASP A 34 -1.25 4.02 -23.06
C ASP A 34 -0.78 4.03 -21.59
N TYR A 35 -1.34 4.96 -20.79
CA TYR A 35 -1.16 5.02 -19.34
C TYR A 35 -2.51 4.81 -18.63
N ILE A 36 -2.53 3.86 -17.71
CA ILE A 36 -3.73 3.43 -16.98
C ILE A 36 -3.54 3.71 -15.49
N SER A 37 -4.54 4.32 -14.85
CA SER A 37 -4.55 4.53 -13.40
C SER A 37 -5.32 3.43 -12.69
N ILE A 38 -4.82 3.02 -11.52
CA ILE A 38 -5.48 2.03 -10.66
C ILE A 38 -6.33 2.77 -9.63
N ASN A 39 -7.63 2.81 -9.89
CA ASN A 39 -8.56 3.70 -9.21
C ASN A 39 -9.42 3.03 -8.15
N LYS A 40 -9.47 1.70 -8.13
CA LYS A 40 -10.36 0.91 -7.29
C LYS A 40 -9.72 0.54 -5.97
N TYR A 41 -10.43 0.78 -4.87
CA TYR A 41 -10.08 0.26 -3.56
C TYR A 41 -10.67 -1.14 -3.38
N MET A 42 -9.85 -2.17 -3.15
CA MET A 42 -10.34 -3.56 -3.10
C MET A 42 -10.14 -4.20 -1.72
N ILE A 43 -10.84 -3.73 -0.69
CA ILE A 43 -10.81 -4.43 0.61
C ILE A 43 -11.62 -5.73 0.54
N GLY A 44 -10.95 -6.86 0.74
CA GLY A 44 -11.62 -8.16 0.91
C GLY A 44 -12.45 -8.66 -0.28
N ILE A 45 -12.12 -8.27 -1.52
CA ILE A 45 -12.96 -8.66 -2.68
C ILE A 45 -12.80 -10.14 -3.03
N HIS A 46 -13.96 -10.76 -3.18
CA HIS A 46 -14.21 -12.18 -3.31
C HIS A 46 -13.72 -12.73 -4.66
N ASN A 47 -13.12 -13.92 -4.64
CA ASN A 47 -12.79 -14.73 -5.83
C ASN A 47 -13.99 -15.02 -6.78
N SER A 48 -15.18 -14.51 -6.45
CA SER A 48 -16.46 -14.70 -7.14
C SER A 48 -17.08 -13.41 -7.69
N ASP A 49 -16.43 -12.25 -7.57
CA ASP A 49 -16.98 -11.01 -8.11
C ASP A 49 -16.84 -10.90 -9.65
N ALA A 50 -17.55 -9.95 -10.27
CA ALA A 50 -17.51 -9.75 -11.71
C ALA A 50 -16.10 -9.42 -12.22
N GLY A 51 -15.30 -8.71 -11.43
CA GLY A 51 -13.90 -8.42 -11.72
C GLY A 51 -13.04 -9.69 -11.78
N ALA A 52 -13.21 -10.62 -10.83
CA ALA A 52 -12.51 -11.89 -10.79
C ALA A 52 -12.80 -12.76 -12.02
N GLN A 53 -14.06 -12.81 -12.47
CA GLN A 53 -14.40 -13.54 -13.70
C GLN A 53 -13.75 -12.92 -14.94
N LYS A 54 -13.72 -11.58 -15.03
CA LYS A 54 -13.05 -10.87 -16.13
C LYS A 54 -11.53 -11.13 -16.13
N ARG A 55 -10.87 -11.06 -14.97
CA ARG A 55 -9.45 -11.42 -14.84
C ARG A 55 -9.19 -12.88 -15.24
N LYS A 56 -10.04 -13.82 -14.81
CA LYS A 56 -9.95 -15.23 -15.19
C LYS A 56 -10.12 -15.46 -16.69
N ALA A 57 -11.03 -14.73 -17.33
CA ALA A 57 -11.21 -14.80 -18.79
C ALA A 57 -9.94 -14.35 -19.52
N VAL A 58 -9.32 -13.23 -19.09
CA VAL A 58 -8.02 -12.76 -19.63
C VAL A 58 -6.95 -13.82 -19.49
N GLN A 59 -6.80 -14.39 -18.29
CA GLN A 59 -5.84 -15.44 -18.01
C GLN A 59 -6.03 -16.66 -18.93
N GLN A 60 -7.28 -17.10 -19.13
CA GLN A 60 -7.60 -18.23 -20.02
C GLN A 60 -7.35 -17.91 -21.49
N ALA A 61 -7.72 -16.72 -21.96
CA ALA A 61 -7.53 -16.30 -23.34
C ALA A 61 -6.04 -16.13 -23.67
N ALA A 62 -5.27 -15.48 -22.78
CA ALA A 62 -3.83 -15.34 -22.93
C ALA A 62 -3.11 -16.70 -22.94
N ALA A 63 -3.57 -17.67 -22.13
CA ALA A 63 -2.99 -19.01 -22.10
C ALA A 63 -3.23 -19.77 -23.41
N LYS A 64 -4.42 -19.65 -23.99
CA LYS A 64 -4.74 -20.24 -25.31
C LYS A 64 -3.87 -19.69 -26.44
N LEU A 65 -3.37 -18.47 -26.30
CA LEU A 65 -2.46 -17.80 -27.24
C LEU A 65 -0.97 -18.03 -26.92
N ASN A 66 -0.65 -18.91 -25.97
CA ASN A 66 0.71 -19.21 -25.50
C ASN A 66 1.47 -17.99 -24.98
N HIS A 67 0.77 -16.98 -24.43
CA HIS A 67 1.43 -15.90 -23.72
C HIS A 67 1.96 -16.37 -22.36
N ARG A 68 3.12 -15.83 -21.94
CA ARG A 68 3.65 -16.06 -20.60
C ARG A 68 2.79 -15.33 -19.57
N ILE A 69 2.20 -16.08 -18.65
CA ILE A 69 1.33 -15.55 -17.58
C ILE A 69 2.01 -15.70 -16.23
N ASP A 70 2.11 -14.61 -15.46
CA ASP A 70 2.39 -14.68 -14.03
C ASP A 70 1.11 -14.99 -13.26
N GLN A 71 0.94 -16.26 -12.91
CA GLN A 71 -0.20 -16.75 -12.12
C GLN A 71 -0.31 -16.07 -10.76
N LYS A 72 0.82 -15.65 -10.17
CA LYS A 72 0.83 -15.03 -8.86
C LYS A 72 0.28 -13.60 -8.94
N ALA A 73 0.56 -12.85 -10.01
CA ALA A 73 -0.02 -11.53 -10.23
C ALA A 73 -1.56 -11.57 -10.23
N PHE A 74 -2.17 -12.51 -10.95
CA PHE A 74 -3.63 -12.70 -10.97
C PHE A 74 -4.19 -13.12 -9.61
N THR A 75 -3.45 -13.96 -8.88
CA THR A 75 -3.82 -14.36 -7.51
C THR A 75 -3.81 -13.15 -6.57
N ARG A 76 -2.77 -12.31 -6.62
CA ARG A 76 -2.67 -11.07 -5.83
C ARG A 76 -3.77 -10.08 -6.18
N ALA A 77 -4.15 -9.96 -7.44
CA ALA A 77 -5.24 -9.09 -7.89
C ALA A 77 -6.58 -9.47 -7.24
N SER A 78 -6.82 -10.76 -7.06
CA SER A 78 -8.02 -11.24 -6.37
C SER A 78 -7.99 -11.02 -4.86
N MET A 79 -6.87 -10.57 -4.29
CA MET A 79 -6.74 -10.26 -2.86
C MET A 79 -6.53 -8.76 -2.61
N GLY A 80 -6.57 -7.91 -3.65
CA GLY A 80 -6.27 -6.47 -3.52
C GLY A 80 -4.80 -6.18 -3.18
N LYS A 81 -3.87 -7.09 -3.53
CA LYS A 81 -2.43 -7.01 -3.18
C LYS A 81 -1.51 -6.86 -4.40
N VAL A 82 -2.02 -6.33 -5.50
CA VAL A 82 -1.24 -6.12 -6.73
C VAL A 82 -0.20 -5.05 -6.54
N THR A 83 1.00 -5.30 -7.06
CA THR A 83 2.03 -4.27 -7.30
C THR A 83 1.72 -3.51 -8.61
N PRO A 84 2.33 -2.34 -8.86
CA PRO A 84 2.26 -1.70 -10.17
C PRO A 84 2.68 -2.63 -11.32
N GLY A 85 3.74 -3.44 -11.11
CA GLY A 85 4.17 -4.45 -12.08
C GLY A 85 3.13 -5.55 -12.35
N ASP A 86 2.40 -5.98 -11.32
CA ASP A 86 1.28 -6.92 -11.51
C ASP A 86 0.17 -6.32 -12.36
N CYS A 87 -0.19 -5.06 -12.09
CA CYS A 87 -1.20 -4.34 -12.84
C CYS A 87 -0.78 -4.21 -14.31
N GLN A 88 0.46 -3.78 -14.57
CA GLN A 88 1.02 -3.71 -15.92
C GLN A 88 0.91 -5.05 -16.64
N HIS A 89 1.34 -6.13 -15.98
CA HIS A 89 1.27 -7.47 -16.56
C HIS A 89 -0.17 -7.88 -16.92
N ILE A 90 -1.11 -7.73 -15.98
CA ILE A 90 -2.51 -8.13 -16.18
C ILE A 90 -3.16 -7.31 -17.31
N LEU A 91 -2.95 -6.00 -17.32
CA LEU A 91 -3.49 -5.11 -18.37
C LEU A 91 -2.89 -5.43 -19.73
N THR A 92 -1.58 -5.68 -19.80
CA THR A 92 -0.91 -6.13 -21.03
C THR A 92 -1.53 -7.43 -21.54
N MET A 93 -1.82 -8.39 -20.66
CA MET A 93 -2.50 -9.63 -21.04
C MET A 93 -3.94 -9.40 -21.49
N ALA A 94 -4.65 -8.42 -20.90
CA ALA A 94 -6.01 -8.07 -21.31
C ALA A 94 -6.05 -7.58 -22.77
N VAL A 95 -5.09 -6.72 -23.16
CA VAL A 95 -4.93 -6.24 -24.54
C VAL A 95 -4.46 -7.37 -25.47
N ARG A 96 -3.37 -8.05 -25.13
CA ARG A 96 -2.76 -9.07 -26.01
C ARG A 96 -3.65 -10.29 -26.22
N SER A 97 -4.53 -10.60 -25.26
CA SER A 97 -5.52 -11.67 -25.42
C SER A 97 -6.69 -11.31 -26.35
N GLY A 98 -6.80 -10.04 -26.78
CA GLY A 98 -7.88 -9.53 -27.62
C GLY A 98 -9.21 -9.37 -26.88
N LEU A 99 -9.26 -9.60 -25.56
CA LEU A 99 -10.48 -9.44 -24.77
C LEU A 99 -10.82 -7.99 -24.46
N VAL A 100 -9.81 -7.12 -24.43
CA VAL A 100 -9.96 -5.70 -24.13
C VAL A 100 -9.24 -4.91 -25.22
N LYS A 101 -9.95 -3.95 -25.82
CA LYS A 101 -9.32 -3.02 -26.77
C LYS A 101 -8.58 -1.94 -25.98
N PRO A 102 -7.47 -1.37 -26.52
CA PRO A 102 -6.73 -0.30 -25.84
C PRO A 102 -7.62 0.85 -25.35
N GLY A 103 -8.56 1.33 -26.18
CA GLY A 103 -9.49 2.40 -25.81
C GLY A 103 -10.49 2.06 -24.68
N ASP A 104 -10.68 0.78 -24.34
CA ASP A 104 -11.56 0.33 -23.26
C ASP A 104 -10.78 -0.06 -21.99
N LEU A 105 -9.43 0.06 -22.02
CA LEU A 105 -8.56 -0.53 -21.01
C LEU A 105 -8.71 0.11 -19.62
N GLN A 106 -8.87 1.45 -19.56
CA GLN A 106 -9.10 2.15 -18.29
C GLN A 106 -10.43 1.72 -17.65
N ALA A 107 -11.52 1.67 -18.42
CA ALA A 107 -12.82 1.23 -17.93
C ALA A 107 -12.79 -0.23 -17.46
N TRP A 108 -11.99 -1.08 -18.13
CA TRP A 108 -11.77 -2.44 -17.69
C TRP A 108 -10.98 -2.48 -16.37
N ALA A 109 -9.91 -1.69 -16.25
CA ALA A 109 -9.10 -1.59 -15.03
C ALA A 109 -9.95 -1.16 -13.83
N ASP A 110 -10.77 -0.11 -13.97
CA ASP A 110 -11.67 0.40 -12.92
C ASP A 110 -12.62 -0.70 -12.38
N GLN A 111 -13.00 -1.66 -13.23
CA GLN A 111 -13.88 -2.75 -12.84
C GLN A 111 -13.12 -3.94 -12.24
N CYS A 112 -11.89 -4.17 -12.70
CA CYS A 112 -11.19 -5.45 -12.52
C CYS A 112 -9.91 -5.38 -11.70
N LEU A 113 -9.33 -4.21 -11.45
CA LEU A 113 -8.06 -4.07 -10.76
C LEU A 113 -8.14 -2.99 -9.70
N GLY A 114 -7.52 -3.28 -8.57
CA GLY A 114 -7.46 -2.37 -7.44
C GLY A 114 -6.57 -2.90 -6.35
N VAL A 115 -6.25 -2.02 -5.42
CA VAL A 115 -5.31 -2.29 -4.32
C VAL A 115 -5.93 -1.82 -3.02
N ASP A 116 -5.86 -2.64 -1.97
CA ASP A 116 -6.33 -2.25 -0.64
C ASP A 116 -5.24 -1.52 0.15
N CYS A 117 -5.56 -1.08 1.36
CA CYS A 117 -4.65 -0.30 2.20
C CYS A 117 -3.39 -1.08 2.56
N THR A 118 -3.52 -2.36 2.86
CA THR A 118 -2.38 -3.21 3.21
C THR A 118 -1.63 -3.69 1.97
N GLY A 119 -2.30 -3.89 0.84
CA GLY A 119 -1.70 -4.21 -0.46
C GLY A 119 -0.80 -3.09 -0.95
N PHE A 120 -1.23 -1.83 -0.79
CA PHE A 120 -0.42 -0.66 -1.15
C PHE A 120 0.87 -0.60 -0.32
N VAL A 121 0.75 -0.78 1.00
CA VAL A 121 1.90 -0.80 1.92
C VAL A 121 2.82 -1.99 1.64
N VAL A 122 2.26 -3.16 1.34
CA VAL A 122 3.03 -4.36 0.99
C VAL A 122 3.77 -4.17 -0.34
N ALA A 123 3.13 -3.58 -1.35
CA ALA A 123 3.77 -3.29 -2.64
C ALA A 123 4.95 -2.34 -2.46
N TYR A 124 4.79 -1.27 -1.67
CA TYR A 124 5.88 -0.35 -1.36
C TYR A 124 7.06 -1.04 -0.67
N TYR A 125 6.80 -1.79 0.40
CA TYR A 125 7.88 -2.48 1.10
C TYR A 125 8.53 -3.59 0.28
N ASN A 126 7.82 -4.18 -0.68
CA ASN A 126 8.41 -5.09 -1.65
C ASN A 126 9.35 -4.35 -2.60
N GLU A 127 8.92 -3.20 -3.12
CA GLU A 127 9.72 -2.37 -4.02
C GLU A 127 11.05 -1.95 -3.40
N ILE A 128 11.01 -1.53 -2.14
CA ILE A 128 12.23 -1.17 -1.39
C ILE A 128 12.93 -2.36 -0.73
N GLY A 129 12.56 -3.60 -1.08
CA GLY A 129 13.26 -4.81 -0.67
C GLY A 129 13.20 -5.14 0.82
N ARG A 130 12.16 -4.73 1.56
CA ARG A 130 11.98 -5.00 2.99
C ARG A 130 11.08 -6.19 3.31
N ILE A 131 10.23 -6.57 2.36
CA ILE A 131 9.39 -7.76 2.42
C ILE A 131 9.33 -8.43 1.05
N ASN A 132 8.86 -9.69 1.01
CA ASN A 132 8.53 -10.37 -0.23
C ASN A 132 7.00 -10.41 -0.47
N VAL A 133 6.50 -9.73 -1.49
CA VAL A 133 5.06 -9.65 -1.78
C VAL A 133 4.37 -11.02 -1.88
N ASP A 134 5.03 -12.06 -2.41
CA ASP A 134 4.45 -13.41 -2.53
C ASP A 134 4.10 -14.01 -1.18
N LYS A 135 4.91 -13.74 -0.15
CA LYS A 135 4.68 -14.23 1.22
C LYS A 135 3.63 -13.43 1.97
N TYR A 136 3.43 -12.16 1.60
CA TYR A 136 2.59 -11.20 2.32
C TYR A 136 1.27 -10.89 1.60
N SER A 137 1.01 -11.54 0.48
CA SER A 137 -0.25 -11.35 -0.25
C SER A 137 -1.43 -12.14 0.36
N GLY A 138 -1.16 -13.24 1.06
CA GLY A 138 -2.18 -14.02 1.76
C GLY A 138 -2.27 -13.67 3.24
N GLY A 139 -3.40 -13.08 3.67
CA GLY A 139 -3.70 -12.89 5.09
C GLY A 139 -2.98 -11.74 5.80
N ALA A 140 -2.21 -10.90 5.09
CA ALA A 140 -1.63 -9.70 5.68
C ALA A 140 -2.72 -8.67 6.00
N SER A 141 -2.86 -8.38 7.29
CA SER A 141 -3.74 -7.35 7.86
C SER A 141 -2.91 -6.27 8.57
N CYS A 142 -3.55 -5.16 8.94
CA CYS A 142 -2.90 -4.09 9.70
C CYS A 142 -2.24 -4.60 11.00
N PRO A 143 -2.92 -5.40 11.87
CA PRO A 143 -2.29 -5.96 13.06
C PRO A 143 -1.13 -6.91 12.75
N PHE A 144 -1.24 -7.67 11.66
CA PHE A 144 -0.19 -8.60 11.26
C PHE A 144 1.11 -7.87 10.91
N LEU A 145 1.04 -6.82 10.08
CA LEU A 145 2.22 -6.04 9.68
C LEU A 145 2.88 -5.36 10.88
N VAL A 146 2.09 -4.76 11.78
CA VAL A 146 2.60 -4.18 13.03
C VAL A 146 3.27 -5.23 13.90
N GLY A 147 2.62 -6.38 14.11
CA GLY A 147 3.17 -7.48 14.90
C GLY A 147 4.49 -8.01 14.33
N ARG A 148 4.62 -8.12 13.01
CA ARG A 148 5.86 -8.52 12.32
C ARG A 148 6.98 -7.48 12.52
N ALA A 149 6.68 -6.20 12.34
CA ALA A 149 7.65 -5.12 12.54
C ALA A 149 8.18 -5.10 14.00
N VAL A 150 7.28 -5.25 14.98
CA VAL A 150 7.65 -5.29 16.41
C VAL A 150 8.45 -6.55 16.74
N LYS A 151 8.04 -7.72 16.24
CA LYS A 151 8.70 -9.01 16.54
C LYS A 151 10.08 -9.16 15.89
N ASN A 152 10.25 -8.68 14.67
CA ASN A 152 11.48 -8.88 13.88
C ASN A 152 12.54 -7.80 14.13
N LYS A 153 12.31 -6.90 15.08
CA LYS A 153 13.28 -5.91 15.50
C LYS A 153 14.48 -6.60 16.19
N ALA A 154 15.70 -6.23 15.80
CA ALA A 154 16.91 -6.73 16.45
C ALA A 154 17.02 -6.26 17.92
N PRO A 155 17.56 -7.09 18.83
CA PRO A 155 17.85 -6.67 20.20
C PRO A 155 18.75 -5.43 20.24
N GLY A 156 18.48 -4.50 21.15
CA GLY A 156 19.30 -3.29 21.36
C GLY A 156 18.94 -2.08 20.49
N LEU A 157 18.04 -2.20 19.51
CA LEU A 157 17.57 -1.05 18.72
C LEU A 157 16.46 -0.26 19.44
N GLU A 158 16.15 0.95 18.99
CA GLU A 158 14.99 1.75 19.44
C GLU A 158 13.65 1.09 19.09
N SER A 159 12.59 1.36 19.86
CA SER A 159 11.24 0.81 19.66
C SER A 159 10.81 0.91 18.19
N ALA A 160 10.20 -0.15 17.65
CA ALA A 160 9.55 -0.08 16.34
C ALA A 160 8.33 0.86 16.37
N LEU A 161 7.71 1.06 17.54
CA LEU A 161 6.67 2.08 17.73
C LEU A 161 7.32 3.43 17.96
N ILE A 162 6.95 4.41 17.14
CA ILE A 162 7.40 5.80 17.21
C ILE A 162 6.34 6.63 17.93
N TRP A 163 6.78 7.46 18.87
CA TRP A 163 5.89 8.27 19.72
C TRP A 163 6.12 9.77 19.57
N GLU A 164 7.36 10.17 19.28
CA GLU A 164 7.72 11.57 19.09
C GLU A 164 7.70 11.94 17.61
N GLN A 165 7.15 13.11 17.29
CA GLN A 165 6.97 13.52 15.89
C GLN A 165 8.31 13.72 15.17
N ASP A 166 9.33 14.22 15.87
CA ASP A 166 10.67 14.45 15.32
C ASP A 166 11.46 13.15 15.06
N GLN A 167 10.95 12.02 15.55
CA GLN A 167 11.48 10.70 15.24
C GLN A 167 10.82 10.08 14.00
N VAL A 168 9.68 10.60 13.52
CA VAL A 168 8.96 10.06 12.37
C VAL A 168 9.79 10.25 11.10
N ARG A 169 9.75 9.26 10.19
CA ARG A 169 10.46 9.30 8.92
C ARG A 169 9.53 8.96 7.76
N VAL A 170 9.90 9.43 6.57
CA VAL A 170 9.29 8.97 5.32
C VAL A 170 9.44 7.45 5.21
N GLY A 171 8.36 6.79 4.82
CA GLY A 171 8.26 5.33 4.70
C GLY A 171 7.82 4.61 5.97
N ASP A 172 7.78 5.27 7.15
CA ASP A 172 7.13 4.67 8.33
C ASP A 172 5.65 4.38 8.02
N MET A 173 5.08 3.33 8.62
CA MET A 173 3.65 3.04 8.47
C MET A 173 2.84 3.76 9.54
N MET A 174 1.75 4.42 9.14
CA MET A 174 0.71 4.95 10.02
C MET A 174 -0.47 3.97 10.03
N VAL A 175 -0.84 3.46 11.20
CA VAL A 175 -1.86 2.42 11.36
C VAL A 175 -2.95 2.89 12.30
N TRP A 176 -4.22 2.79 11.91
CA TRP A 176 -5.36 3.13 12.78
C TRP A 176 -5.57 2.07 13.85
N MET A 177 -4.76 2.17 14.90
CA MET A 177 -4.60 1.22 15.98
C MET A 177 -4.14 1.92 17.26
N ASN A 178 -4.33 1.29 18.41
CA ASN A 178 -3.73 1.73 19.67
C ASN A 178 -2.62 0.78 20.15
N SER A 179 -1.89 1.13 21.20
CA SER A 179 -0.76 0.36 21.72
C SER A 179 -1.11 -1.04 22.25
N ARG A 180 -2.40 -1.38 22.36
CA ARG A 180 -2.88 -2.74 22.69
C ARG A 180 -3.20 -3.56 21.44
N MET A 181 -2.79 -3.08 20.27
CA MET A 181 -3.04 -3.69 18.96
C MET A 181 -4.52 -3.80 18.59
N VAL A 182 -5.35 -2.90 19.14
CA VAL A 182 -6.78 -2.83 18.82
C VAL A 182 -6.98 -1.78 17.73
N GLU A 183 -7.59 -2.17 16.62
CA GLU A 183 -7.95 -1.25 15.53
C GLU A 183 -8.90 -0.16 16.03
N THR A 184 -8.66 1.07 15.59
CA THR A 184 -9.43 2.27 16.03
C THR A 184 -10.32 2.82 14.92
N ARG A 185 -10.30 2.16 13.76
CA ARG A 185 -11.16 2.41 12.61
C ARG A 185 -11.70 1.06 12.13
N ALA A 186 -12.94 1.04 11.65
CA ALA A 186 -13.59 -0.14 11.07
C ALA A 186 -14.01 0.16 9.62
N PRO A 187 -13.58 -0.64 8.63
CA PRO A 187 -12.51 -1.63 8.73
C PRO A 187 -11.16 -0.98 9.10
N GLY A 188 -10.21 -1.77 9.60
CA GLY A 188 -8.86 -1.33 9.92
C GLY A 188 -8.17 -0.63 8.74
N HIS A 189 -7.22 0.25 9.03
CA HIS A 189 -6.57 1.08 8.00
C HIS A 189 -5.09 1.31 8.25
N ILE A 190 -4.35 1.41 7.14
CA ILE A 190 -2.90 1.64 7.13
C ILE A 190 -2.51 2.54 5.95
N ALA A 191 -1.50 3.37 6.18
CA ALA A 191 -0.91 4.28 5.22
C ALA A 191 0.61 4.36 5.42
N LEU A 192 1.31 5.00 4.50
CA LEU A 192 2.75 5.31 4.62
C LEU A 192 2.94 6.80 4.87
N ILE A 193 3.89 7.18 5.71
CA ILE A 193 4.34 8.57 5.80
C ILE A 193 5.08 8.91 4.50
N SER A 194 4.56 9.85 3.73
CA SER A 194 5.13 10.28 2.44
C SER A 194 6.05 11.48 2.54
N TYR A 195 5.78 12.40 3.48
CA TYR A 195 6.64 13.54 3.76
C TYR A 195 6.58 13.89 5.24
N VAL A 196 7.76 14.18 5.79
CA VAL A 196 7.95 14.78 7.12
C VAL A 196 8.48 16.21 6.92
N ASP A 197 8.32 17.07 7.92
CA ASP A 197 8.99 18.39 8.00
C ASP A 197 8.51 19.51 7.05
N VAL A 198 7.36 19.38 6.41
CA VAL A 198 6.79 20.47 5.59
C VAL A 198 6.11 21.56 6.44
N ALA A 199 5.58 21.19 7.61
CA ALA A 199 4.98 22.12 8.57
C ALA A 199 4.97 21.52 9.99
N PRO A 200 5.06 22.35 11.05
CA PRO A 200 4.82 21.90 12.41
C PRO A 200 3.49 21.15 12.53
N ASP A 201 3.46 20.13 13.39
CA ASP A 201 2.25 19.37 13.71
C ASP A 201 1.52 18.81 12.47
N THR A 202 2.21 18.57 11.37
CA THR A 202 1.63 18.06 10.13
C THR A 202 2.41 16.85 9.63
N LEU A 203 1.68 15.81 9.25
CA LEU A 203 2.19 14.64 8.55
C LEU A 203 1.51 14.52 7.19
N PHE A 204 2.26 14.16 6.15
CA PHE A 204 1.69 13.81 4.86
C PHE A 204 1.79 12.32 4.66
N ILE A 205 0.68 11.68 4.30
CA ILE A 205 0.62 10.23 4.09
C ILE A 205 0.29 9.90 2.65
N ALA A 206 0.84 8.80 2.16
CA ALA A 206 0.43 8.13 0.92
C ALA A 206 -0.44 6.92 1.28
N GLU A 207 -1.60 6.81 0.63
CA GLU A 207 -2.54 5.73 0.90
C GLU A 207 -3.41 5.37 -0.30
N SER A 208 -3.86 4.11 -0.35
CA SER A 208 -4.81 3.66 -1.36
C SER A 208 -6.28 3.97 -1.03
N SER A 209 -6.63 4.37 0.21
CA SER A 209 -8.04 4.67 0.54
C SER A 209 -8.58 5.96 -0.10
N GLY A 210 -7.74 6.64 -0.89
CA GLY A 210 -8.19 7.66 -1.81
C GLY A 210 -8.95 7.15 -3.02
N ALA A 211 -8.69 5.89 -3.39
CA ALA A 211 -9.36 5.12 -4.43
C ALA A 211 -10.86 5.00 -4.14
N SER A 212 -11.68 5.20 -5.17
CA SER A 212 -13.14 5.13 -5.09
C SER A 212 -13.66 4.04 -6.03
N ASP A 213 -14.84 3.49 -5.76
CA ASP A 213 -15.48 2.53 -6.66
C ASP A 213 -16.07 3.18 -7.94
N GLY A 214 -15.83 4.48 -8.16
CA GLY A 214 -16.24 5.21 -9.36
C GLY A 214 -15.32 4.99 -10.57
N SER A 215 -15.80 5.34 -11.76
CA SER A 215 -15.00 5.36 -12.99
C SER A 215 -14.08 6.60 -13.05
N GLY A 216 -12.85 6.44 -13.51
CA GLY A 216 -11.89 7.53 -13.71
C GLY A 216 -10.81 7.65 -12.62
N HIS A 217 -9.91 8.61 -12.76
CA HIS A 217 -8.63 8.72 -12.06
C HIS A 217 -8.74 9.11 -10.57
N TYR A 218 -9.15 8.17 -9.72
CA TYR A 218 -9.35 8.38 -8.27
C TYR A 218 -8.35 7.64 -7.37
N GLY A 219 -7.27 7.06 -7.91
CA GLY A 219 -6.37 6.11 -7.24
C GLY A 219 -5.68 6.52 -5.92
N PRO A 220 -4.58 5.84 -5.55
CA PRO A 220 -3.80 6.21 -4.38
C PRO A 220 -3.47 7.70 -4.35
N LYS A 221 -3.38 8.31 -3.18
CA LYS A 221 -3.18 9.76 -3.07
C LYS A 221 -2.41 10.15 -1.83
N HIS A 222 -1.98 11.41 -1.85
CA HIS A 222 -1.45 12.08 -0.68
C HIS A 222 -2.56 12.71 0.14
N ASN A 223 -2.51 12.54 1.45
CA ASN A 223 -3.40 13.20 2.39
C ASN A 223 -2.60 13.89 3.50
N ARG A 224 -3.09 15.05 3.92
CA ARG A 224 -2.56 15.78 5.07
C ARG A 224 -3.23 15.30 6.35
N LYS A 225 -2.44 15.07 7.39
CA LYS A 225 -2.87 14.73 8.76
C LYS A 225 -2.31 15.73 9.75
N SER A 226 -3.16 16.25 10.62
CA SER A 226 -2.75 17.15 11.70
C SER A 226 -2.38 16.32 12.93
N TRP A 227 -1.18 16.48 13.45
CA TRP A 227 -0.68 15.82 14.66
C TRP A 227 -1.18 16.57 15.91
N GLU A 228 -1.75 15.85 16.87
CA GLU A 228 -2.29 16.45 18.10
C GLU A 228 -1.63 15.88 19.37
N GLY A 229 -0.52 15.16 19.19
CA GLY A 229 0.29 14.58 20.25
C GLY A 229 -0.12 13.16 20.65
N VAL A 230 0.70 12.59 21.53
CA VAL A 230 0.45 11.29 22.15
C VAL A 230 -0.62 11.43 23.23
N LYS A 231 -1.64 10.57 23.18
CA LYS A 231 -2.73 10.49 24.15
C LYS A 231 -2.81 9.10 24.74
N SER A 232 -3.56 8.99 25.83
CA SER A 232 -3.86 7.71 26.50
C SER A 232 -5.35 7.63 26.81
N SER A 233 -5.95 6.45 26.61
CA SER A 233 -7.34 6.16 26.99
C SER A 233 -7.47 4.68 27.32
N GLY A 234 -8.16 4.34 28.42
CA GLY A 234 -8.39 2.94 28.81
C GLY A 234 -7.10 2.12 28.99
N GLY A 235 -5.99 2.76 29.37
CA GLY A 235 -4.68 2.12 29.52
C GLY A 235 -4.01 1.71 28.20
N ALA A 236 -4.43 2.28 27.06
CA ALA A 236 -3.73 2.19 25.77
C ALA A 236 -3.21 3.58 25.36
N LYS A 237 -2.03 3.62 24.75
CA LYS A 237 -1.44 4.82 24.14
C LYS A 237 -1.74 4.88 22.65
N TYR A 238 -1.83 6.07 22.08
CA TYR A 238 -1.98 6.31 20.64
C TYR A 238 -1.55 7.73 20.31
N ILE A 239 -1.24 7.99 19.04
CA ILE A 239 -1.06 9.32 18.49
C ILE A 239 -2.43 9.81 18.01
N GLN A 240 -2.84 10.99 18.46
CA GLN A 240 -4.08 11.63 18.00
C GLN A 240 -3.79 12.41 16.72
N ILE A 241 -4.61 12.21 15.69
CA ILE A 241 -4.60 12.98 14.43
C ILE A 241 -6.01 13.47 14.08
N ASP A 242 -6.11 14.61 13.39
CA ASP A 242 -7.36 15.20 12.88
C ASP A 242 -8.56 15.14 13.87
N LYS A 243 -8.32 15.46 15.14
CA LYS A 243 -9.25 15.44 16.30
C LYS A 243 -9.84 14.08 16.69
N THR A 244 -9.92 13.13 15.76
CA THR A 244 -10.66 11.88 15.92
C THR A 244 -9.84 10.64 15.59
N GLY A 245 -8.84 10.73 14.71
CA GLY A 245 -7.99 9.61 14.32
C GLY A 245 -7.04 9.18 15.42
N LYS A 246 -7.01 7.89 15.73
CA LYS A 246 -6.12 7.32 16.77
C LYS A 246 -5.19 6.34 16.09
N VAL A 247 -3.91 6.65 16.01
CA VAL A 247 -2.96 5.87 15.22
C VAL A 247 -1.75 5.41 16.03
N LEU A 248 -1.07 4.39 15.51
CA LEU A 248 0.32 4.09 15.79
C LEU A 248 1.15 4.49 14.58
N ILE A 249 2.35 5.02 14.82
CA ILE A 249 3.40 5.09 13.80
C ILE A 249 4.40 3.99 14.09
N VAL A 250 4.74 3.21 13.06
CA VAL A 250 5.61 2.05 13.19
C VAL A 250 6.71 2.13 12.15
N ARG A 251 7.96 2.04 12.61
CA ARG A 251 9.12 1.87 11.75
C ARG A 251 9.43 0.38 11.60
N PRO A 252 9.28 -0.20 10.39
CA PRO A 252 9.75 -1.55 10.16
C PRO A 252 11.29 -1.62 10.18
N PRO A 253 11.89 -2.74 10.64
CA PRO A 253 13.33 -2.94 10.49
C PRO A 253 13.70 -3.14 9.00
N ALA A 254 15.01 -3.20 8.71
CA ALA A 254 15.54 -3.32 7.34
C ALA A 254 14.98 -4.54 6.58
N TRP A 255 14.73 -5.63 7.30
CA TRP A 255 13.97 -6.77 6.80
C TRP A 255 13.00 -7.23 7.88
N PHE A 256 11.72 -7.35 7.54
CA PHE A 256 10.72 -7.87 8.48
C PHE A 256 9.79 -8.90 7.85
N GLY A 257 10.13 -9.38 6.65
CA GLY A 257 9.31 -10.39 6.02
C GLY A 257 9.88 -11.28 4.94
#